data_AF-A0A9W8Y3Y7-F1
#
_entry.id   AF-A0A9W8Y3Y7-F1
#
_cell.length_a   1.000
_cell.length_b   1.000
_cell.length_c   1.000
_cell.angle_alpha   90.00
_cell.angle_beta   90.00
_cell.angle_gamma   90.00
#
_symmetry.space_group_name_H-M   'P 1'
#
loop_
_entity.id
_entity.type
_entity.pdbx_description
1 polymer ?
#
loop_
_entity_poly.entity_id
_entity_poly.type
_entity_poly.pdbx_seq_one_letter_code
_entity_poly.pdbx_strand_id
1 'polypeptide(L)'
;MSSQRQDTPEQDGNQLPACSPATQELAIVLYCPTYARKSLMLSRARRTTPAFRFLDLPPEIRNMIYEQFVVVGKVFYTPEEYDIENGLRCRDHQSFQKPELQLLRVCKQIHDEAESLYLSKNLFVLPIHWYKCYPIDGPKFLTRRTFPRNRPLFSSAGLTYIRFVSVAIDQKMAQPRPFGHSVWKRNEQNGNAFSNFTDLERLELVHDEINADAEEECYDMHRSLSSFRAGLYVQIDCTNAYCALGDCRLIGSQFSIFVGAEFRDYKVIDIIGLESEEEKVKVPYYIGGQGIWARKLRGPKHHIDVRSSKPEDNKMWNKWMIEGILSSEHSLCLEMVRPLVHFDKHLLTEWQIRDPEVEVQFEPDDDSAEE
;
A
#
# COMPACT_ATOMS: atom_id res chain seq x y z
N MET A 1 -41.21 -33.45 42.15
CA MET A 1 -40.68 -32.25 42.81
C MET A 1 -40.89 -31.09 41.86
N SER A 2 -41.94 -30.32 42.10
CA SER A 2 -42.45 -29.26 41.23
C SER A 2 -41.66 -27.98 41.50
N SER A 3 -40.87 -27.52 40.52
CA SER A 3 -40.15 -26.25 40.61
C SER A 3 -40.97 -25.17 39.91
N GLN A 4 -41.52 -24.27 40.71
CA GLN A 4 -42.28 -23.10 40.30
C GLN A 4 -41.32 -22.08 39.64
N ARG A 5 -41.63 -21.68 38.41
CA ARG A 5 -41.06 -20.48 37.77
C ARG A 5 -41.69 -19.25 38.42
N GLN A 6 -40.85 -18.36 38.93
CA GLN A 6 -41.26 -17.03 39.39
C GLN A 6 -41.13 -16.06 38.21
N ASP A 7 -42.24 -15.42 37.88
CA ASP A 7 -42.33 -14.32 36.93
C ASP A 7 -41.74 -13.05 37.55
N THR A 8 -40.75 -12.46 36.88
CA THR A 8 -40.24 -11.11 37.18
C THR A 8 -40.98 -10.07 36.34
N PRO A 9 -41.40 -8.92 36.90
CA PRO A 9 -42.13 -7.90 36.17
C PRO A 9 -41.21 -7.07 35.27
N GLU A 10 -41.68 -6.83 34.05
CA GLU A 10 -41.18 -5.78 33.14
C GLU A 10 -41.21 -4.42 33.85
N GLN A 11 -40.04 -3.80 33.98
CA GLN A 11 -39.92 -2.37 34.27
C GLN A 11 -39.64 -1.63 32.96
N ASP A 12 -40.72 -1.08 32.40
CA ASP A 12 -40.67 0.06 31.47
C ASP A 12 -40.07 1.27 32.19
N GLY A 13 -38.94 1.78 31.70
CA GLY A 13 -38.24 2.85 32.40
C GLY A 13 -37.07 3.51 31.66
N ASN A 14 -37.04 3.53 30.33
CA ASN A 14 -36.10 4.38 29.59
C ASN A 14 -36.72 5.74 29.28
N GLN A 15 -36.82 6.59 30.32
CA GLN A 15 -36.98 8.03 30.13
C GLN A 15 -35.63 8.61 29.72
N LEU A 16 -35.55 9.04 28.46
CA LEU A 16 -34.47 9.91 27.98
C LEU A 16 -34.48 11.21 28.79
N PRO A 17 -33.32 11.73 29.24
CA PRO A 17 -33.27 13.00 29.93
C PRO A 17 -33.71 14.11 28.98
N ALA A 18 -34.75 14.85 29.38
CA ALA A 18 -35.17 16.07 28.72
C ALA A 18 -34.00 17.08 28.75
N CYS A 19 -33.46 17.41 27.58
CA CYS A 19 -32.55 18.54 27.43
C CYS A 19 -33.26 19.83 27.83
N SER A 20 -32.69 20.49 28.85
CA SER A 20 -33.01 21.85 29.29
C SER A 20 -33.04 22.85 28.11
N PRO A 21 -34.07 23.72 28.01
CA PRO A 21 -34.09 24.82 27.06
C PRO A 21 -33.35 26.02 27.67
N ALA A 22 -32.02 25.94 27.71
CA ALA A 22 -31.19 27.04 28.21
C ALA A 22 -29.86 27.13 27.46
N THR A 23 -29.92 27.26 26.13
CA THR A 23 -28.85 27.91 25.32
C THR A 23 -29.40 28.34 23.96
N GLN A 24 -30.50 29.10 23.98
CA GLN A 24 -30.79 30.05 22.91
C GLN A 24 -30.08 31.35 23.29
N GLU A 25 -29.04 31.70 22.53
CA GLU A 25 -28.49 33.04 22.30
C GLU A 25 -26.97 32.95 22.14
N LEU A 26 -26.53 32.84 20.88
CA LEU A 26 -25.39 33.57 20.30
C LEU A 26 -25.19 33.11 18.85
N ALA A 27 -26.25 33.26 18.05
CA ALA A 27 -26.15 33.35 16.60
C ALA A 27 -26.37 34.81 16.21
N ILE A 28 -25.40 35.68 16.51
CA ILE A 28 -25.26 36.98 15.86
C ILE A 28 -24.15 36.81 14.82
N VAL A 29 -24.51 36.18 13.69
CA VAL A 29 -23.80 36.40 12.43
C VAL A 29 -24.63 37.41 11.63
N LEU A 30 -24.33 38.66 11.97
CA LEU A 30 -24.35 39.85 11.13
C LEU A 30 -24.81 39.61 9.68
N TYR A 31 -26.10 39.85 9.46
CA TYR A 31 -26.58 40.43 8.22
C TYR A 31 -25.97 41.83 8.09
N CYS A 32 -25.08 42.04 7.13
CA CYS A 32 -24.71 43.38 6.68
C CYS A 32 -24.79 43.45 5.15
N PRO A 33 -26.01 43.55 4.57
CA PRO A 33 -26.16 44.14 3.26
C PRO A 33 -26.01 45.65 3.44
N THR A 34 -25.32 46.34 2.52
CA THR A 34 -25.17 47.81 2.44
C THR A 34 -24.06 48.46 3.26
N TYR A 35 -22.80 48.15 2.93
CA TYR A 35 -21.73 49.17 3.02
C TYR A 35 -21.06 49.36 1.65
N ALA A 36 -21.85 49.93 0.74
CA ALA A 36 -21.35 50.72 -0.36
C ALA A 36 -20.73 52.01 0.20
N ARG A 37 -19.52 51.93 0.76
CA ARG A 37 -18.66 53.11 0.93
C ARG A 37 -17.66 53.15 -0.22
N LYS A 38 -17.92 54.11 -1.11
CA LYS A 38 -16.95 54.79 -1.96
C LYS A 38 -15.53 54.77 -1.35
N SER A 39 -14.72 53.79 -1.75
CA SER A 39 -13.27 53.88 -1.72
C SER A 39 -12.82 54.21 -3.15
N LEU A 40 -13.21 55.41 -3.58
CA LEU A 40 -12.63 56.06 -4.74
C LEU A 40 -11.40 56.83 -4.24
N MET A 41 -10.31 56.67 -4.99
CA MET A 41 -9.27 57.70 -5.17
C MET A 41 -8.19 57.81 -4.08
N LEU A 42 -7.52 56.70 -3.79
CA LEU A 42 -6.06 56.70 -3.70
C LEU A 42 -5.52 55.51 -4.50
N SER A 43 -5.69 55.59 -5.82
CA SER A 43 -4.88 54.86 -6.79
C SER A 43 -3.43 55.33 -6.66
N ARG A 44 -2.78 54.95 -5.56
CA ARG A 44 -1.34 54.72 -5.59
C ARG A 44 -1.15 53.75 -6.73
N ALA A 45 -0.44 54.18 -7.76
CA ALA A 45 0.16 53.31 -8.77
C ALA A 45 1.11 52.35 -8.03
N ARG A 46 0.54 51.36 -7.32
CA ARG A 46 1.24 50.15 -6.95
C ARG A 46 1.64 49.60 -8.30
N ARG A 47 2.94 49.66 -8.59
CA ARG A 47 3.54 48.85 -9.64
C ARG A 47 3.09 47.43 -9.32
N THR A 48 2.01 46.97 -9.96
CA THR A 48 1.56 45.60 -9.85
C THR A 48 2.62 44.84 -10.59
N THR A 49 3.65 44.40 -9.87
CA THR A 49 4.58 43.42 -10.40
C THR A 49 3.71 42.31 -10.97
N PRO A 50 3.83 42.00 -12.27
CA PRO A 50 2.96 41.02 -12.90
C PRO A 50 3.02 39.75 -12.06
N ALA A 51 1.85 39.29 -11.61
CA ALA A 51 1.78 38.09 -10.79
C ALA A 51 2.36 36.94 -11.62
N PHE A 52 3.40 36.31 -11.08
CA PHE A 52 4.04 35.17 -11.70
C PHE A 52 3.05 34.01 -11.75
N ARG A 53 2.81 33.43 -12.93
CA ARG A 53 1.87 32.30 -13.07
C ARG A 53 2.62 31.02 -12.77
N PHE A 54 2.03 30.19 -11.91
CA PHE A 54 2.62 28.92 -11.52
C PHE A 54 2.92 27.99 -12.72
N LEU A 55 2.04 27.96 -13.74
CA LEU A 55 2.23 27.12 -14.92
C LEU A 55 3.31 27.66 -15.89
N ASP A 56 3.78 28.89 -15.70
CA ASP A 56 4.92 29.44 -16.47
C ASP A 56 6.27 28.92 -15.90
N LEU A 57 6.27 28.22 -14.76
CA LEU A 57 7.45 27.49 -14.28
C LEU A 57 7.80 26.34 -15.22
N PRO A 58 9.08 25.99 -15.39
CA PRO A 58 9.47 24.73 -16.02
C PRO A 58 8.85 23.51 -15.30
N PRO A 59 8.47 22.43 -16.03
CA PRO A 59 7.92 21.21 -15.44
C PRO A 59 8.78 20.61 -14.33
N GLU A 60 10.10 20.71 -14.43
CA GLU A 60 11.04 20.19 -13.45
C GLU A 60 10.87 20.87 -12.10
N ILE A 61 10.73 22.20 -12.10
CA ILE A 61 10.49 22.98 -10.90
C ILE A 61 9.10 22.69 -10.33
N ARG A 62 8.08 22.52 -11.19
CA ARG A 62 6.75 22.13 -10.75
C ARG A 62 6.76 20.75 -10.09
N ASN A 63 7.46 19.77 -10.67
CA ASN A 63 7.62 18.43 -10.10
C ASN A 63 8.31 18.48 -8.74
N MET A 64 9.40 19.26 -8.59
CA MET A 64 10.03 19.48 -7.28
C MET A 64 9.03 20.02 -6.26
N ILE A 65 8.19 20.97 -6.65
CA ILE A 65 7.13 21.52 -5.80
C ILE A 65 6.10 20.43 -5.46
N TYR A 66 5.61 19.69 -6.44
CA TYR A 66 4.62 18.62 -6.23
C TYR A 66 5.15 17.54 -5.28
N GLU A 67 6.41 17.13 -5.43
CA GLU A 67 7.05 16.13 -4.57
C GLU A 67 6.97 16.50 -3.10
N GLN A 68 7.21 17.78 -2.76
CA GLN A 68 7.09 18.27 -1.38
C GLN A 68 5.68 18.11 -0.79
N PHE A 69 4.64 18.04 -1.63
CA PHE A 69 3.25 17.97 -1.19
C PHE A 69 2.64 16.57 -1.26
N VAL A 70 3.03 15.76 -2.24
CA VAL A 70 2.40 14.46 -2.49
C VAL A 70 3.27 13.27 -2.09
N VAL A 71 4.58 13.45 -1.89
CA VAL A 71 5.48 12.36 -1.52
C VAL A 71 5.74 12.42 -0.01
N VAL A 72 5.11 11.50 0.72
CA VAL A 72 5.13 11.42 2.19
C VAL A 72 5.76 10.14 2.71
N GLY A 73 6.28 9.29 1.81
CA GLY A 73 6.92 8.02 2.15
C GLY A 73 5.92 6.87 2.26
N LYS A 74 5.03 6.87 3.26
CA LYS A 74 3.96 5.88 3.42
C LYS A 74 2.58 6.51 3.39
N VAL A 75 1.67 5.91 2.62
CA VAL A 75 0.28 6.33 2.51
C VAL A 75 -0.62 5.21 3.03
N PHE A 76 -1.34 5.48 4.10
CA PHE A 76 -2.25 4.53 4.75
C PHE A 76 -3.68 4.74 4.23
N TYR A 77 -4.22 3.73 3.55
CA TYR A 77 -5.60 3.75 3.08
C TYR A 77 -6.55 3.42 4.23
N THR A 78 -7.17 4.47 4.81
CA THR A 78 -8.20 4.37 5.85
C THR A 78 -7.90 3.27 6.86
N PRO A 79 -6.77 3.35 7.59
CA PRO A 79 -6.37 2.28 8.49
C PRO A 79 -7.48 2.09 9.53
N GLU A 80 -7.97 0.86 9.65
CA GLU A 80 -8.92 0.51 10.71
C GLU A 80 -8.20 0.54 12.06
N GLU A 81 -8.93 0.80 13.15
CA GLU A 81 -8.37 0.72 14.51
C GLU A 81 -7.70 -0.64 14.75
N TYR A 82 -8.32 -1.72 14.24
CA TYR A 82 -7.75 -3.06 14.23
C TYR A 82 -6.37 -3.13 13.55
N ASP A 83 -6.21 -2.54 12.36
CA ASP A 83 -4.94 -2.55 11.63
C ASP A 83 -3.84 -1.82 12.41
N ILE A 84 -4.20 -0.71 13.07
CA ILE A 84 -3.29 0.11 13.86
C ILE A 84 -2.79 -0.66 15.09
N GLU A 85 -3.69 -1.36 15.77
CA GLU A 85 -3.38 -2.10 17.00
C GLU A 85 -2.62 -3.39 16.73
N ASN A 86 -2.98 -4.11 15.67
CA ASN A 86 -2.54 -5.49 15.46
C ASN A 86 -1.51 -5.63 14.33
N GLY A 87 -1.40 -4.67 13.41
CA GLY A 87 -0.49 -4.75 12.26
C GLY A 87 0.86 -4.08 12.51
N LEU A 88 1.96 -4.79 12.25
CA LEU A 88 3.31 -4.21 12.32
C LEU A 88 3.49 -3.07 11.30
N ARG A 89 2.88 -3.21 10.13
CA ARG A 89 2.94 -2.22 9.04
C ARG A 89 2.32 -0.86 9.39
N CYS A 90 1.47 -0.78 10.42
CA CYS A 90 0.70 0.42 10.81
C CYS A 90 1.16 1.08 12.12
N ARG A 91 2.14 0.50 12.84
CA ARG A 91 2.58 0.98 14.16
C ARG A 91 3.06 2.43 14.17
N ASP A 92 3.66 2.88 13.08
CA ASP A 92 4.23 4.21 12.91
C ASP A 92 3.37 5.14 12.05
N HIS A 93 2.10 4.81 11.78
CA HIS A 93 1.27 5.56 10.84
C HIS A 93 1.12 7.06 11.19
N GLN A 94 1.13 7.42 12.47
CA GLN A 94 1.02 8.81 12.93
C GLN A 94 2.28 9.64 12.64
N SER A 95 3.42 8.98 12.40
CA SER A 95 4.68 9.66 12.10
C SER A 95 4.78 10.13 10.65
N PHE A 96 3.88 9.66 9.76
CA PHE A 96 3.84 10.06 8.37
C PHE A 96 2.87 11.22 8.14
N GLN A 97 3.31 12.16 7.30
CA GLN A 97 2.46 13.26 6.87
C GLN A 97 1.37 12.75 5.93
N LYS A 98 0.23 13.45 5.89
CA LYS A 98 -0.82 13.16 4.91
C LYS A 98 -0.49 13.88 3.60
N PRO A 99 -0.59 13.21 2.44
CA PRO A 99 -0.33 13.84 1.17
C PRO A 99 -1.43 14.86 0.84
N GLU A 100 -1.05 16.01 0.25
CA GLU A 100 -1.98 17.09 -0.09
C GLU A 100 -2.70 16.82 -1.42
N LEU A 101 -3.63 15.86 -1.42
CA LEU A 101 -4.35 15.39 -2.62
C LEU A 101 -5.27 16.44 -3.27
N GLN A 102 -5.49 17.58 -2.61
CA GLN A 102 -6.21 18.71 -3.21
C GLN A 102 -5.49 19.24 -4.46
N LEU A 103 -4.17 19.09 -4.51
CA LEU A 103 -3.35 19.44 -5.67
C LEU A 103 -3.78 18.71 -6.94
N LEU A 104 -4.15 17.42 -6.82
CA LEU A 104 -4.61 16.60 -7.94
C LEU A 104 -5.95 17.07 -8.52
N ARG A 105 -6.61 18.05 -7.90
CA ARG A 105 -7.92 18.57 -8.33
C ARG A 105 -7.86 19.95 -8.99
N VAL A 106 -6.67 20.56 -9.10
CA VAL A 106 -6.52 21.94 -9.56
C VAL A 106 -6.80 22.06 -11.06
N CYS A 107 -6.03 21.37 -11.91
CA CYS A 107 -6.24 21.29 -13.35
C CYS A 107 -5.64 19.99 -13.91
N LYS A 108 -5.94 19.67 -15.17
CA LYS A 108 -5.49 18.42 -15.81
C LYS A 108 -3.97 18.29 -15.85
N GLN A 109 -3.27 19.36 -16.22
CA GLN A 109 -1.81 19.34 -16.29
C GLN A 109 -1.17 19.04 -14.93
N ILE A 110 -1.62 19.72 -13.87
CA ILE A 110 -1.12 19.48 -12.50
C ILE A 110 -1.47 18.06 -12.05
N HIS A 111 -2.67 17.58 -12.38
CA HIS A 111 -3.08 16.21 -12.07
C HIS A 111 -2.14 15.19 -12.70
N ASP A 112 -1.93 15.26 -14.02
CA ASP A 112 -1.11 14.29 -14.76
C ASP A 112 0.35 14.29 -14.27
N GLU A 113 0.92 15.48 -13.99
CA GLU A 113 2.28 15.63 -13.48
C GLU A 113 2.40 15.10 -12.04
N ALA A 114 1.54 15.55 -11.13
CA ALA A 114 1.63 15.22 -9.71
C ALA A 114 1.17 13.79 -9.35
N GLU A 115 0.18 13.22 -10.07
CA GLU A 115 -0.31 11.87 -9.81
C GLU A 115 0.79 10.82 -10.05
N SER A 116 1.58 10.99 -11.12
CA SER A 116 2.69 10.08 -11.42
C SER A 116 3.73 10.03 -10.28
N LEU A 117 4.04 11.19 -9.68
CA LEU A 117 4.95 11.32 -8.54
C LEU A 117 4.34 10.70 -7.28
N TYR A 118 3.07 11.00 -7.01
CA TYR A 118 2.33 10.43 -5.89
C TYR A 118 2.31 8.90 -5.93
N LEU A 119 1.97 8.30 -7.07
CA LEU A 119 1.84 6.86 -7.21
C LEU A 119 3.20 6.14 -7.28
N SER A 120 4.24 6.79 -7.83
CA SER A 120 5.52 6.12 -8.03
C SER A 120 6.48 6.22 -6.86
N LYS A 121 6.36 7.23 -5.99
CA LYS A 121 7.32 7.47 -4.91
C LYS A 121 6.82 7.17 -3.51
N ASN A 122 5.54 6.80 -3.34
CA ASN A 122 4.99 6.42 -2.03
C ASN A 122 4.80 4.91 -1.92
N LEU A 123 5.00 4.37 -0.70
CA LEU A 123 4.54 3.03 -0.31
C LEU A 123 3.08 3.08 0.11
N PHE A 124 2.23 2.39 -0.64
CA PHE A 124 0.81 2.32 -0.34
C PHE A 124 0.52 1.15 0.59
N VAL A 125 0.11 1.48 1.81
CA VAL A 125 -0.31 0.52 2.84
C VAL A 125 -1.80 0.26 2.64
N LEU A 126 -2.11 -0.89 2.02
CA LEU A 126 -3.46 -1.24 1.56
C LEU A 126 -4.29 -1.85 2.69
N PRO A 127 -5.61 -1.62 2.77
CA PRO A 127 -6.44 -2.20 3.81
C PRO A 127 -6.49 -3.73 3.67
N ILE A 128 -6.88 -4.44 4.73
CA ILE A 128 -7.20 -5.86 4.61
C ILE A 128 -8.34 -6.03 3.58
N HIS A 129 -8.28 -7.08 2.78
CA HIS A 129 -9.21 -7.35 1.66
C HIS A 129 -9.23 -6.31 0.53
N TRP A 130 -8.21 -5.46 0.40
CA TRP A 130 -8.13 -4.46 -0.69
C TRP A 130 -8.36 -5.04 -2.10
N TYR A 131 -8.00 -6.30 -2.35
CA TYR A 131 -8.21 -6.99 -3.63
C TYR A 131 -9.70 -7.17 -3.96
N LYS A 132 -10.59 -7.24 -2.95
CA LYS A 132 -12.05 -7.24 -3.13
C LYS A 132 -12.60 -5.88 -3.57
N CYS A 133 -11.81 -4.82 -3.43
CA CYS A 133 -12.19 -3.45 -3.77
C CYS A 133 -11.90 -3.07 -5.22
N TYR A 134 -11.49 -4.02 -6.08
CA TYR A 134 -11.11 -3.78 -7.47
C TYR A 134 -10.09 -2.63 -7.60
N PRO A 135 -8.83 -2.87 -7.19
CA PRO A 135 -7.85 -1.81 -6.95
C PRO A 135 -7.64 -0.86 -8.12
N ILE A 136 -7.75 -1.32 -9.38
CA ILE A 136 -7.46 -0.45 -10.53
C ILE A 136 -8.52 -0.49 -11.65
N ASP A 137 -9.12 -1.65 -11.93
CA ASP A 137 -10.34 -1.76 -12.73
C ASP A 137 -10.87 -3.19 -12.60
N GLY A 138 -12.14 -3.35 -12.23
CA GLY A 138 -12.73 -4.68 -12.15
C GLY A 138 -12.85 -5.31 -13.54
N PRO A 139 -12.69 -6.64 -13.67
CA PRO A 139 -13.01 -7.32 -14.92
C PRO A 139 -14.43 -6.94 -15.32
N LYS A 140 -14.57 -6.26 -16.46
CA LYS A 140 -15.86 -5.79 -17.02
C LYS A 140 -16.89 -6.92 -17.18
N PHE A 141 -16.42 -8.18 -17.11
CA PHE A 141 -17.17 -9.41 -17.28
C PHE A 141 -17.76 -9.99 -15.98
N LEU A 142 -17.28 -9.61 -14.79
CA LEU A 142 -17.87 -10.06 -13.52
C LEU A 142 -19.00 -9.10 -13.10
N THR A 143 -20.15 -9.31 -13.74
CA THR A 143 -21.51 -9.06 -13.27
C THR A 143 -21.83 -7.71 -12.59
N ARG A 144 -22.61 -6.89 -13.32
CA ARG A 144 -23.41 -5.72 -12.91
C ARG A 144 -24.35 -5.88 -11.70
N ARG A 145 -24.26 -6.96 -10.93
CA ARG A 145 -25.20 -7.26 -9.86
C ARG A 145 -24.47 -7.28 -8.53
N THR A 146 -24.85 -6.31 -7.69
CA THR A 146 -24.86 -6.30 -6.21
C THR A 146 -23.81 -5.56 -5.38
N PHE A 147 -22.70 -5.02 -5.91
CA PHE A 147 -21.85 -4.15 -5.08
C PHE A 147 -22.07 -2.66 -5.40
N PRO A 148 -22.72 -1.89 -4.50
CA PRO A 148 -22.96 -0.48 -4.71
C PRO A 148 -21.64 0.29 -4.60
N ARG A 149 -21.25 0.95 -5.69
CA ARG A 149 -20.32 2.11 -5.68
C ARG A 149 -18.88 1.87 -5.21
N ASN A 150 -18.30 0.69 -5.43
CA ASN A 150 -16.86 0.53 -5.21
C ASN A 150 -16.10 1.39 -6.23
N ARG A 151 -15.66 2.57 -5.80
CA ARG A 151 -14.65 3.34 -6.51
C ARG A 151 -13.34 2.57 -6.40
N PRO A 152 -12.59 2.39 -7.49
CA PRO A 152 -11.30 1.72 -7.41
C PRO A 152 -10.38 2.50 -6.45
N LEU A 153 -9.49 1.79 -5.77
CA LEU A 153 -8.54 2.38 -4.82
C LEU A 153 -7.57 3.35 -5.53
N PHE A 154 -7.26 3.04 -6.79
CA PHE A 154 -6.38 3.81 -7.64
C PHE A 154 -7.08 4.19 -8.94
N SER A 155 -6.60 5.26 -9.56
CA SER A 155 -6.94 5.54 -10.96
C SER A 155 -6.29 4.48 -11.87
N SER A 156 -6.67 4.47 -13.15
CA SER A 156 -6.00 3.63 -14.16
C SER A 156 -4.49 3.87 -14.26
N ALA A 157 -4.00 5.05 -13.84
CA ALA A 157 -2.58 5.36 -13.77
C ALA A 157 -1.83 4.48 -12.74
N GLY A 158 -2.56 3.96 -11.74
CA GLY A 158 -2.06 3.01 -10.75
C GLY A 158 -1.39 1.78 -11.36
N LEU A 159 -1.91 1.23 -12.47
CA LEU A 159 -1.30 0.07 -13.16
C LEU A 159 0.12 0.34 -13.62
N THR A 160 0.43 1.60 -13.90
CA THR A 160 1.70 2.01 -14.51
C THR A 160 2.67 2.56 -13.48
N TYR A 161 2.17 3.31 -12.50
CA TYR A 161 3.03 4.07 -11.60
C TYR A 161 3.21 3.44 -10.23
N ILE A 162 2.31 2.58 -9.74
CA ILE A 162 2.49 1.99 -8.41
C ILE A 162 3.69 1.06 -8.41
N ARG A 163 4.69 1.42 -7.60
CA ARG A 163 5.96 0.68 -7.46
C ARG A 163 6.12 0.02 -6.09
N PHE A 164 5.49 0.58 -5.06
CA PHE A 164 5.69 0.20 -3.67
C PHE A 164 4.33 -0.07 -3.03
N VAL A 165 4.09 -1.32 -2.62
CA VAL A 165 2.84 -1.72 -1.94
C VAL A 165 3.13 -2.48 -0.64
N SER A 166 2.32 -2.27 0.39
CA SER A 166 2.35 -3.00 1.64
C SER A 166 0.98 -3.60 1.88
N VAL A 167 0.95 -4.93 2.02
CA VAL A 167 -0.26 -5.74 2.24
C VAL A 167 -0.10 -6.56 3.51
N ALA A 168 -1.21 -7.01 4.08
CA ALA A 168 -1.20 -7.96 5.20
C ALA A 168 -1.84 -9.28 4.79
N ILE A 169 -1.33 -10.38 5.33
CA ILE A 169 -2.05 -11.65 5.43
C ILE A 169 -2.53 -11.71 6.88
N ASP A 170 -3.85 -11.69 7.05
CA ASP A 170 -4.49 -11.48 8.35
C ASP A 170 -5.58 -12.51 8.57
N GLN A 171 -5.83 -12.91 9.82
CA GLN A 171 -6.90 -13.81 10.21
C GLN A 171 -8.30 -13.34 9.74
N LYS A 172 -8.50 -12.04 9.53
CA LYS A 172 -9.72 -11.50 8.91
C LYS A 172 -9.90 -12.00 7.47
N MET A 173 -8.82 -12.32 6.76
CA MET A 173 -8.86 -13.01 5.45
C MET A 173 -9.53 -14.37 5.55
N ALA A 174 -9.35 -15.05 6.69
CA ALA A 174 -9.91 -16.36 6.96
C ALA A 174 -11.35 -16.28 7.54
N GLN A 175 -12.04 -15.13 7.50
CA GLN A 175 -13.43 -15.05 7.99
C GLN A 175 -14.26 -16.14 7.30
N PRO A 176 -14.75 -17.15 8.06
CA PRO A 176 -15.38 -18.31 7.48
C PRO A 176 -16.54 -17.86 6.60
N ARG A 177 -16.58 -18.32 5.35
CA ARG A 177 -17.85 -18.35 4.65
C ARG A 177 -18.78 -19.17 5.56
N PRO A 178 -19.97 -18.66 5.91
CA PRO A 178 -20.87 -19.38 6.81
C PRO A 178 -21.03 -20.77 6.23
N PHE A 179 -20.69 -21.79 7.02
CA PHE A 179 -20.72 -23.19 6.61
C PHE A 179 -22.10 -23.51 6.07
N GLY A 180 -22.22 -23.38 4.75
CA GLY A 180 -23.52 -23.37 4.11
C GLY A 180 -24.11 -24.77 4.25
N HIS A 181 -25.44 -24.84 4.31
CA HIS A 181 -26.14 -26.11 4.15
C HIS A 181 -25.65 -26.90 2.92
N SER A 182 -25.13 -26.22 1.89
CA SER A 182 -24.50 -26.84 0.72
C SER A 182 -23.23 -27.64 1.04
N VAL A 183 -22.35 -27.14 1.91
CA VAL A 183 -21.09 -27.82 2.28
C VAL A 183 -21.40 -29.08 3.07
N TRP A 184 -22.30 -28.98 4.06
CA TRP A 184 -22.76 -30.14 4.82
C TRP A 184 -23.43 -31.18 3.94
N LYS A 185 -24.33 -30.75 3.06
CA LYS A 185 -25.02 -31.66 2.12
C LYS A 185 -24.05 -32.35 1.17
N ARG A 186 -23.00 -31.67 0.71
CA ARG A 186 -21.94 -32.26 -0.13
C ARG A 186 -21.19 -33.36 0.63
N ASN A 187 -20.89 -33.15 1.92
CA ASN A 187 -20.24 -34.17 2.75
C ASN A 187 -21.15 -35.37 3.03
N GLU A 188 -22.43 -35.15 3.32
CA GLU A 188 -23.43 -36.22 3.46
C GLU A 188 -23.54 -37.08 2.20
N GLN A 189 -23.54 -36.46 1.01
CA GLN A 189 -23.57 -37.17 -0.27
C GLN A 189 -22.35 -38.07 -0.51
N ASN A 190 -21.21 -37.75 0.13
CA ASN A 190 -20.00 -38.56 0.07
C ASN A 190 -19.97 -39.68 1.13
N GLY A 191 -21.08 -39.92 1.84
CA GLY A 191 -21.18 -40.92 2.91
C GLY A 191 -20.69 -40.42 4.27
N ASN A 192 -20.25 -39.16 4.35
CA ASN A 192 -19.72 -38.55 5.56
C ASN A 192 -20.82 -37.74 6.26
N ALA A 193 -21.83 -38.43 6.78
CA ALA A 193 -22.92 -37.77 7.47
C ALA A 193 -22.41 -37.04 8.73
N PHE A 194 -22.89 -35.82 8.97
CA PHE A 194 -22.43 -34.99 10.09
C PHE A 194 -22.57 -35.68 11.46
N SER A 195 -23.61 -36.51 11.60
CA SER A 195 -23.86 -37.32 12.80
C SER A 195 -22.79 -38.36 13.10
N ASN A 196 -21.99 -38.75 12.10
CA ASN A 196 -20.99 -39.81 12.23
C ASN A 196 -19.65 -39.28 12.74
N PHE A 197 -19.43 -37.97 12.68
CA PHE A 197 -18.21 -37.33 13.17
C PHE A 197 -18.27 -37.09 14.68
N THR A 198 -17.14 -37.30 15.33
CA THR A 198 -16.83 -36.77 16.65
C THR A 198 -16.74 -35.24 16.60
N ASP A 199 -16.84 -34.58 17.75
CA ASP A 199 -16.72 -33.13 17.81
C ASP A 199 -15.34 -32.64 17.36
N LEU A 200 -14.29 -33.43 17.58
CA LEU A 200 -12.94 -33.13 17.10
C LEU A 200 -12.88 -33.19 15.56
N GLU A 201 -13.39 -34.25 14.94
CA GLU A 201 -13.39 -34.36 13.47
C GLU A 201 -14.25 -33.27 12.82
N ARG A 202 -15.35 -32.84 13.47
CA ARG A 202 -16.14 -31.69 13.01
C ARG A 202 -15.33 -30.40 13.06
N LEU A 203 -14.57 -30.19 14.13
CA LEU A 203 -13.72 -29.03 14.28
C LEU A 203 -12.59 -29.03 13.24
N GLU A 204 -11.92 -30.18 13.04
CA GLU A 204 -10.88 -30.35 12.02
C GLU A 204 -11.43 -30.07 10.62
N LEU A 205 -12.60 -30.60 10.28
CA LEU A 205 -13.26 -30.34 9.01
C LEU A 205 -13.60 -28.86 8.81
N VAL A 206 -14.07 -28.18 9.86
CA VAL A 206 -14.33 -26.73 9.82
C VAL A 206 -13.03 -25.94 9.64
N HIS A 207 -11.99 -26.35 10.35
CA HIS A 207 -10.67 -25.73 10.30
C HIS A 207 -10.06 -25.85 8.89
N ASP A 208 -10.10 -27.04 8.29
CA ASP A 208 -9.56 -27.27 6.95
C ASP A 208 -10.26 -26.43 5.88
N GLU A 209 -11.59 -26.29 5.94
CA GLU A 209 -12.32 -25.44 4.99
C GLU A 209 -12.00 -23.96 5.19
N ILE A 210 -11.87 -23.49 6.44
CA ILE A 210 -11.44 -22.12 6.76
C ILE A 210 -10.06 -21.84 6.15
N ASN A 211 -9.14 -22.79 6.28
CA ASN A 211 -7.80 -22.67 5.72
C ASN A 211 -7.82 -22.68 4.19
N ALA A 212 -8.69 -23.49 3.58
CA ALA A 212 -8.88 -23.51 2.12
C ALA A 212 -9.46 -22.18 1.60
N ASP A 213 -10.44 -21.60 2.29
CA ASP A 213 -10.98 -20.27 1.97
C ASP A 213 -9.88 -19.20 2.10
N ALA A 214 -9.08 -19.24 3.17
CA ALA A 214 -7.96 -18.33 3.35
C ALA A 214 -6.90 -18.46 2.24
N GLU A 215 -6.64 -19.68 1.75
CA GLU A 215 -5.74 -19.94 0.62
C GLU A 215 -6.26 -19.30 -0.68
N GLU A 216 -7.56 -19.44 -0.95
CA GLU A 216 -8.22 -18.81 -2.10
C GLU A 216 -8.13 -17.28 -2.02
N GLU A 217 -8.35 -16.71 -0.85
CA GLU A 217 -8.27 -15.27 -0.60
C GLU A 217 -6.83 -14.74 -0.76
N CYS A 218 -5.83 -15.50 -0.30
CA CYS A 218 -4.42 -15.21 -0.59
C CYS A 218 -4.16 -15.25 -2.09
N TYR A 219 -4.63 -16.28 -2.80
CA TYR A 219 -4.47 -16.39 -4.25
C TYR A 219 -5.06 -15.18 -4.99
N ASP A 220 -6.26 -14.72 -4.62
CA ASP A 220 -6.87 -13.51 -5.18
C ASP A 220 -6.08 -12.23 -4.87
N MET A 221 -5.50 -12.14 -3.68
CA MET A 221 -4.56 -11.06 -3.33
C MET A 221 -3.33 -11.09 -4.24
N HIS A 222 -2.69 -12.25 -4.42
CA HIS A 222 -1.53 -12.40 -5.30
C HIS A 222 -1.87 -12.03 -6.75
N ARG A 223 -3.02 -12.49 -7.24
CA ARG A 223 -3.54 -12.14 -8.56
C ARG A 223 -3.80 -10.65 -8.73
N SER A 224 -4.22 -9.98 -7.68
CA SER A 224 -4.40 -8.54 -7.70
C SER A 224 -3.06 -7.81 -7.68
N LEU A 225 -2.06 -8.32 -6.95
CA LEU A 225 -0.70 -7.77 -6.96
C LEU A 225 -0.04 -7.88 -8.34
N SER A 226 -0.31 -8.93 -9.13
CA SER A 226 0.25 -9.05 -10.48
C SER A 226 -0.34 -8.06 -11.50
N SER A 227 -1.46 -7.40 -11.19
CA SER A 227 -1.92 -6.24 -11.97
C SER A 227 -0.94 -5.06 -11.89
N PHE A 228 -0.15 -5.04 -10.81
CA PHE A 228 1.12 -4.37 -10.55
C PHE A 228 2.20 -4.45 -11.64
N ARG A 229 1.99 -4.01 -12.90
CA ARG A 229 3.00 -4.15 -14.01
C ARG A 229 4.38 -3.57 -13.73
N ALA A 230 4.45 -2.80 -12.66
CA ALA A 230 5.46 -1.85 -12.32
C ALA A 230 6.15 -2.17 -10.98
N GLY A 231 5.73 -3.22 -10.27
CA GLY A 231 6.17 -3.51 -8.91
C GLY A 231 7.69 -3.47 -8.74
N LEU A 232 8.20 -2.63 -7.85
CA LEU A 232 9.61 -2.66 -7.44
C LEU A 232 9.74 -3.34 -6.08
N TYR A 233 8.79 -3.08 -5.19
CA TYR A 233 8.82 -3.51 -3.82
C TYR A 233 7.42 -3.89 -3.34
N VAL A 234 7.32 -5.03 -2.68
CA VAL A 234 6.14 -5.44 -1.93
C VAL A 234 6.53 -5.80 -0.51
N GLN A 235 5.83 -5.21 0.46
CA GLN A 235 5.89 -5.61 1.85
C GLN A 235 4.68 -6.49 2.19
N ILE A 236 4.92 -7.63 2.83
CA ILE A 236 3.88 -8.56 3.27
C ILE A 236 3.96 -8.68 4.79
N ASP A 237 2.96 -8.13 5.47
CA ASP A 237 2.80 -8.25 6.91
C ASP A 237 2.10 -9.55 7.26
N CYS A 238 2.86 -10.42 7.92
CA CYS A 238 2.44 -11.74 8.34
C CYS A 238 2.10 -11.81 9.82
N THR A 239 2.09 -10.69 10.57
CA THR A 239 1.91 -10.71 12.03
C THR A 239 0.67 -11.48 12.46
N ASN A 240 -0.46 -11.25 11.78
CA ASN A 240 -1.75 -11.91 12.10
C ASN A 240 -2.13 -13.00 11.09
N ALA A 241 -1.19 -13.58 10.35
CA ALA A 241 -1.43 -14.72 9.46
C ALA A 241 -1.74 -16.02 10.23
N TYR A 242 -2.82 -16.01 10.99
CA TYR A 242 -3.42 -17.14 11.71
C TYR A 242 -4.70 -17.56 11.00
N CYS A 243 -5.12 -18.81 11.19
CA CYS A 243 -6.46 -19.23 10.78
C CYS A 243 -7.53 -18.45 11.61
N ALA A 244 -8.80 -18.46 11.20
CA ALA A 244 -9.85 -17.77 11.95
C ALA A 244 -10.17 -18.38 13.33
N LEU A 245 -9.70 -19.59 13.61
CA LEU A 245 -9.76 -20.19 14.94
C LEU A 245 -8.62 -19.72 15.86
N GLY A 246 -7.55 -19.15 15.28
CA GLY A 246 -6.37 -18.68 16.01
C GLY A 246 -5.45 -19.79 16.53
N ASP A 247 -5.67 -21.05 16.14
CA ASP A 247 -4.90 -22.19 16.65
C ASP A 247 -3.66 -22.52 15.81
N CYS A 248 -3.65 -22.16 14.52
CA CYS A 248 -2.49 -22.38 13.65
C CYS A 248 -2.13 -21.16 12.77
N ARG A 249 -0.87 -21.13 12.34
CA ARG A 249 -0.31 -20.12 11.42
C ARG A 249 -0.53 -20.58 9.97
N LEU A 250 -1.17 -19.75 9.15
CA LEU A 250 -1.42 -20.05 7.73
C LEU A 250 -0.11 -20.28 6.95
N ILE A 251 0.96 -19.59 7.37
CA ILE A 251 2.28 -19.65 6.74
C ILE A 251 2.94 -21.02 6.95
N GLY A 252 2.74 -21.63 8.12
CA GLY A 252 3.40 -22.89 8.48
C GLY A 252 2.82 -24.09 7.74
N SER A 253 1.51 -24.09 7.50
CA SER A 253 0.81 -25.19 6.81
C SER A 253 0.80 -25.03 5.30
N GLN A 254 0.84 -23.80 4.78
CA GLN A 254 0.57 -23.51 3.37
C GLN A 254 1.53 -22.48 2.78
N PHE A 255 2.80 -22.85 2.62
CA PHE A 255 3.76 -22.03 1.86
C PHE A 255 3.35 -21.85 0.38
N SER A 256 2.39 -22.62 -0.11
CA SER A 256 1.79 -22.48 -1.45
C SER A 256 1.27 -21.08 -1.72
N ILE A 257 0.82 -20.35 -0.68
CA ILE A 257 0.39 -18.95 -0.81
C ILE A 257 1.49 -18.11 -1.48
N PHE A 258 2.75 -18.39 -1.19
CA PHE A 258 3.89 -17.69 -1.79
C PHE A 258 4.40 -18.31 -3.09
N VAL A 259 3.97 -19.53 -3.43
CA VAL A 259 4.41 -20.30 -4.60
C VAL A 259 3.47 -20.01 -5.78
N GLY A 260 3.66 -18.82 -6.36
CA GLY A 260 2.93 -18.39 -7.56
C GLY A 260 3.84 -17.61 -8.48
N ALA A 261 3.66 -17.76 -9.79
CA ALA A 261 4.46 -17.13 -10.84
C ALA A 261 4.33 -15.59 -10.90
N GLU A 262 3.74 -14.96 -9.89
CA GLU A 262 3.13 -13.64 -10.00
C GLU A 262 3.89 -12.54 -9.26
N PHE A 263 4.87 -12.91 -8.44
CA PHE A 263 5.85 -11.95 -7.91
C PHE A 263 7.02 -11.65 -8.84
N ARG A 264 7.02 -12.20 -10.06
CA ARG A 264 8.16 -12.09 -10.99
C ARG A 264 8.56 -10.66 -11.32
N ASP A 265 7.59 -9.75 -11.28
CA ASP A 265 7.80 -8.37 -11.64
C ASP A 265 8.41 -7.56 -10.49
N TYR A 266 8.29 -8.04 -9.24
CA TYR A 266 8.85 -7.37 -8.06
C TYR A 266 10.34 -7.64 -7.90
N LYS A 267 11.11 -6.57 -7.64
CA LYS A 267 12.55 -6.68 -7.38
C LYS A 267 12.84 -7.08 -5.94
N VAL A 268 12.03 -6.58 -5.00
CA VAL A 268 12.19 -6.80 -3.56
C VAL A 268 10.87 -7.25 -2.95
N ILE A 269 10.92 -8.31 -2.15
CA ILE A 269 9.81 -8.80 -1.34
C ILE A 269 10.28 -8.76 0.11
N ASP A 270 9.65 -7.91 0.91
CA ASP A 270 9.96 -7.72 2.31
C ASP A 270 8.86 -8.34 3.17
N ILE A 271 9.22 -9.22 4.08
CA ILE A 271 8.29 -9.99 4.89
C ILE A 271 8.55 -9.66 6.34
N ILE A 272 7.49 -9.22 7.01
CA ILE A 272 7.55 -8.84 8.41
C ILE A 272 6.56 -9.70 9.20
N GLY A 273 6.79 -9.84 10.51
CA GLY A 273 5.86 -10.58 11.37
C GLY A 273 5.98 -12.11 11.31
N LEU A 274 7.10 -12.64 10.81
CA LEU A 274 7.43 -14.06 10.96
C LEU A 274 7.87 -14.34 12.41
N GLU A 275 7.30 -15.35 13.05
CA GLU A 275 7.52 -15.63 14.47
C GLU A 275 8.59 -16.71 14.66
N SER A 276 8.45 -17.84 13.96
CA SER A 276 9.34 -18.99 14.15
C SER A 276 10.61 -18.90 13.29
N GLU A 277 11.72 -19.50 13.75
CA GLU A 277 12.93 -19.65 12.93
C GLU A 277 12.66 -20.50 11.68
N GLU A 278 11.74 -21.45 11.80
CA GLU A 278 11.29 -22.26 10.67
C GLU A 278 10.63 -21.41 9.58
N GLU A 279 9.74 -20.48 9.95
CA GLU A 279 9.15 -19.53 9.01
C GLU A 279 10.20 -18.63 8.35
N LYS A 280 11.12 -18.07 9.14
CA LYS A 280 12.20 -17.20 8.65
C LYS A 280 13.11 -17.89 7.63
N VAL A 281 13.29 -19.21 7.74
CA VAL A 281 14.07 -20.01 6.79
C VAL A 281 13.22 -20.46 5.60
N LYS A 282 12.01 -20.99 5.85
CA LYS A 282 11.17 -21.59 4.82
C LYS A 282 10.54 -20.55 3.90
N VAL A 283 9.99 -19.46 4.42
CA VAL A 283 9.28 -18.46 3.60
C VAL A 283 10.19 -17.89 2.50
N PRO A 284 11.41 -17.39 2.79
CA PRO A 284 12.30 -16.91 1.74
C PRO A 284 12.72 -17.99 0.74
N TYR A 285 12.89 -19.23 1.21
CA TYR A 285 13.21 -20.37 0.34
C TYR A 285 12.11 -20.63 -0.70
N TYR A 286 10.84 -20.60 -0.29
CA TYR A 286 9.69 -20.81 -1.17
C TYR A 286 9.51 -19.64 -2.16
N ILE A 287 9.59 -18.39 -1.68
CA ILE A 287 9.44 -17.20 -2.53
C ILE A 287 10.59 -17.05 -3.52
N GLY A 288 11.82 -17.27 -3.06
CA GLY A 288 13.04 -17.21 -3.86
C GLY A 288 13.07 -18.27 -4.96
N GLY A 289 12.15 -19.24 -4.93
CA GLY A 289 12.05 -20.25 -5.97
C GLY A 289 13.21 -21.23 -5.95
N GLN A 290 13.82 -21.44 -4.78
CA GLN A 290 14.84 -22.48 -4.62
C GLN A 290 14.24 -23.89 -4.49
N GLY A 291 12.92 -24.00 -4.34
CA GLY A 291 12.19 -25.24 -4.54
C GLY A 291 12.35 -25.79 -5.96
N ILE A 292 12.42 -27.12 -6.09
CA ILE A 292 12.70 -27.87 -7.33
C ILE A 292 11.82 -27.41 -8.51
N TRP A 293 10.59 -26.96 -8.24
CA TRP A 293 9.62 -26.50 -9.24
C TRP A 293 9.92 -25.11 -9.83
N ALA A 294 10.50 -24.20 -9.05
CA ALA A 294 10.69 -22.82 -9.49
C ALA A 294 11.96 -22.61 -10.35
N ARG A 295 12.98 -23.46 -10.20
CA ARG A 295 14.15 -23.48 -11.10
C ARG A 295 13.80 -23.80 -12.56
N LYS A 296 12.75 -24.58 -12.81
CA LYS A 296 12.31 -24.90 -14.18
C LYS A 296 11.56 -23.76 -14.87
N LEU A 297 10.99 -22.83 -14.11
CA LEU A 297 10.13 -21.76 -14.64
C LEU A 297 10.81 -20.39 -14.74
N ARG A 298 11.90 -20.17 -14.00
CA ARG A 298 12.65 -18.91 -14.03
C ARG A 298 13.88 -19.05 -14.92
N GLY A 299 13.88 -18.32 -16.04
CA GLY A 299 15.10 -18.10 -16.81
C GLY A 299 16.18 -17.43 -15.93
N PRO A 300 17.46 -17.53 -16.30
CA PRO A 300 18.62 -17.15 -15.47
C PRO A 300 18.76 -15.65 -15.13
N LYS A 301 17.74 -14.80 -15.34
CA LYS A 301 17.87 -13.33 -15.33
C LYS A 301 17.00 -12.56 -14.32
N HIS A 302 16.15 -13.22 -13.53
CA HIS A 302 15.32 -12.52 -12.54
C HIS A 302 15.74 -12.88 -11.11
N HIS A 303 16.60 -12.03 -10.53
CA HIS A 303 16.95 -12.09 -9.12
C HIS A 303 15.91 -11.30 -8.32
N ILE A 304 15.12 -12.00 -7.51
CA ILE A 304 14.21 -11.39 -6.54
C ILE A 304 14.93 -11.38 -5.20
N ASP A 305 15.05 -10.21 -4.58
CA ASP A 305 15.60 -10.07 -3.23
C ASP A 305 14.48 -10.29 -2.21
N VAL A 306 14.58 -11.34 -1.40
CA VAL A 306 13.60 -11.66 -0.37
C VAL A 306 14.21 -11.38 1.00
N ARG A 307 13.58 -10.48 1.75
CA ARG A 307 14.05 -10.04 3.05
C ARG A 307 13.05 -10.43 4.13
N SER A 308 13.58 -10.85 5.27
CA SER A 308 12.82 -10.97 6.51
C SER A 308 13.28 -9.85 7.42
N SER A 309 12.47 -8.80 7.55
CA SER A 309 12.83 -7.64 8.37
C SER A 309 12.23 -7.73 9.77
N LYS A 310 13.01 -7.30 10.76
CA LYS A 310 12.51 -7.11 12.11
C LYS A 310 11.76 -5.79 12.20
N PRO A 311 10.87 -5.61 13.20
CA PRO A 311 10.18 -4.33 13.41
C PRO A 311 11.13 -3.12 13.48
N GLU A 312 12.34 -3.31 14.03
CA GLU A 312 13.34 -2.24 14.14
C GLU A 312 13.91 -1.84 12.77
N ASP A 313 14.01 -2.77 11.82
CA ASP A 313 14.52 -2.53 10.47
C ASP A 313 13.54 -1.67 9.64
N ASN A 314 12.26 -1.61 10.03
CA ASN A 314 11.28 -0.73 9.40
C ASN A 314 11.68 0.76 9.58
N LYS A 315 12.41 1.09 10.67
CA LYS A 315 13.01 2.43 10.83
C LYS A 315 14.07 2.72 9.78
N MET A 316 14.81 1.70 9.32
CA MET A 316 15.75 1.84 8.22
C MET A 316 15.06 2.00 6.87
N TRP A 317 13.92 1.36 6.63
CA TRP A 317 13.14 1.63 5.42
C TRP A 317 12.63 3.08 5.40
N ASN A 318 12.12 3.56 6.53
CA ASN A 318 11.71 4.96 6.70
C ASN A 318 12.91 5.89 6.45
N LYS A 319 14.07 5.57 7.04
CA LYS A 319 15.31 6.32 6.83
C LYS A 319 15.77 6.28 5.37
N TRP A 320 15.74 5.13 4.72
CA TRP A 320 16.16 4.95 3.32
C TRP A 320 15.23 5.65 2.33
N MET A 321 13.92 5.65 2.57
CA MET A 321 13.00 6.44 1.75
C MET A 321 13.23 7.93 1.95
N ILE A 322 13.38 8.37 3.19
CA ILE A 322 13.66 9.78 3.50
C ILE A 322 15.00 10.20 2.87
N GLU A 323 16.07 9.42 3.05
CA GLU A 323 17.40 9.73 2.53
C GLU A 323 17.53 9.50 1.02
N GLY A 324 16.85 8.49 0.46
CA GLY A 324 16.81 8.18 -0.96
C GLY A 324 15.95 9.13 -1.78
N ILE A 325 14.90 9.72 -1.19
CA ILE A 325 14.11 10.79 -1.81
C ILE A 325 14.87 12.13 -1.71
N LEU A 326 15.59 12.39 -0.61
CA LEU A 326 16.32 13.65 -0.40
C LEU A 326 17.71 13.67 -1.07
N SER A 327 18.33 12.51 -1.33
CA SER A 327 19.56 12.42 -2.13
C SER A 327 19.24 12.49 -3.62
N SER A 328 19.03 13.73 -4.07
CA SER A 328 18.98 14.14 -5.49
C SER A 328 20.15 13.65 -6.36
N GLU A 329 21.18 13.02 -5.78
CA GLU A 329 22.32 12.41 -6.49
C GLU A 329 22.05 10.99 -7.03
N HIS A 330 20.95 10.33 -6.67
CA HIS A 330 20.52 9.08 -7.34
C HIS A 330 19.76 9.32 -8.66
N SER A 331 20.10 10.41 -9.37
CA SER A 331 19.74 10.66 -10.78
C SER A 331 20.18 9.51 -11.72
N LEU A 332 21.10 8.64 -11.30
CA LEU A 332 21.65 7.56 -12.12
C LEU A 332 20.86 6.24 -12.12
N CYS A 333 19.86 6.05 -11.24
CA CYS A 333 18.95 4.89 -11.36
C CYS A 333 17.72 5.15 -12.26
N LEU A 334 17.55 6.38 -12.74
CA LEU A 334 16.53 6.76 -13.73
C LEU A 334 16.99 6.57 -15.19
N GLU A 335 18.25 6.21 -15.45
CA GLU A 335 18.70 5.86 -16.82
C GLU A 335 18.02 4.60 -17.38
N MET A 336 17.33 3.80 -16.56
CA MET A 336 16.56 2.63 -17.02
C MET A 336 15.13 2.95 -17.49
N VAL A 337 14.71 4.22 -17.48
CA VAL A 337 13.40 4.65 -18.05
C VAL A 337 13.61 5.88 -18.93
N ARG A 338 14.31 5.72 -20.06
CA ARG A 338 14.06 6.60 -21.20
C ARG A 338 12.80 6.12 -21.93
N PRO A 339 11.80 6.98 -22.18
CA PRO A 339 10.84 6.70 -23.22
C PRO A 339 11.56 6.67 -24.56
N LEU A 340 11.17 5.74 -25.42
CA LEU A 340 11.41 5.77 -26.86
C LEU A 340 10.97 7.13 -27.42
N VAL A 341 11.89 8.08 -27.52
CA VAL A 341 11.81 9.19 -28.48
C VAL A 341 13.16 9.26 -29.17
N HIS A 342 13.18 8.83 -30.43
CA HIS A 342 14.27 9.09 -31.37
C HIS A 342 14.41 10.61 -31.49
N PHE A 343 15.45 11.19 -30.90
CA PHE A 343 15.91 12.53 -31.21
C PHE A 343 17.30 12.40 -31.85
N ASP A 344 17.35 12.79 -33.12
CA ASP A 344 18.50 12.77 -34.01
C ASP A 344 19.60 13.69 -33.46
N LYS A 345 20.83 13.15 -33.30
CA LYS A 345 21.95 13.79 -32.60
C LYS A 345 22.86 14.62 -33.53
N HIS A 346 22.39 15.04 -34.69
CA HIS A 346 23.25 15.70 -35.68
C HIS A 346 23.38 17.22 -35.58
N LEU A 347 22.81 17.87 -34.56
CA LEU A 347 22.95 19.33 -34.38
C LEU A 347 23.23 19.63 -32.91
N LEU A 348 24.51 19.81 -32.59
CA LEU A 348 25.07 20.70 -31.54
C LEU A 348 26.53 20.28 -31.26
N THR A 349 27.41 20.56 -32.22
CA THR A 349 28.83 20.78 -31.97
C THR A 349 29.10 22.22 -32.34
N GLU A 350 29.23 23.09 -31.34
CA GLU A 350 29.98 24.36 -31.36
C GLU A 350 29.57 25.18 -30.14
N TRP A 351 30.21 24.97 -28.99
CA TRP A 351 30.48 26.02 -28.00
C TRP A 351 31.71 25.55 -27.21
N GLN A 352 32.89 25.87 -27.73
CA GLN A 352 34.16 25.79 -27.01
C GLN A 352 34.23 26.95 -26.02
N ILE A 353 34.41 26.65 -24.74
CA ILE A 353 35.05 27.58 -23.80
C ILE A 353 36.29 26.86 -23.27
N ARG A 354 37.43 27.48 -23.56
CA ARG A 354 38.77 27.12 -23.08
C ARG A 354 38.86 27.41 -21.58
N ASP A 355 39.52 26.53 -20.84
CA ASP A 355 40.36 26.94 -19.71
C ASP A 355 41.64 26.09 -19.67
N PRO A 356 42.76 26.66 -19.21
CA PRO A 356 44.10 26.16 -19.48
C PRO A 356 44.63 25.16 -18.45
N GLU A 357 45.61 24.41 -18.93
CA GLU A 357 46.37 23.32 -18.32
C GLU A 357 46.99 23.66 -16.95
N VAL A 358 46.88 22.72 -16.01
CA VAL A 358 47.82 22.56 -14.90
C VAL A 358 48.37 21.14 -14.99
N GLU A 359 49.59 21.04 -15.51
CA GLU A 359 50.42 19.84 -15.51
C GLU A 359 50.97 19.62 -14.09
N VAL A 360 50.61 18.51 -13.46
CA VAL A 360 51.27 18.02 -12.24
C VAL A 360 52.06 16.78 -12.62
N GLN A 361 53.38 16.92 -12.59
CA GLN A 361 54.34 15.82 -12.76
C GLN A 361 54.34 14.97 -11.48
N PHE A 362 54.23 13.65 -11.65
CA PHE A 362 54.45 12.66 -10.59
C PHE A 362 55.81 11.99 -10.84
N GLU A 363 56.75 12.15 -9.90
CA GLU A 363 57.93 11.30 -9.78
C GLU A 363 57.55 10.02 -9.02
N PRO A 364 58.05 8.83 -9.43
CA PRO A 364 57.93 7.62 -8.63
C PRO A 364 59.09 7.51 -7.63
N ASP A 365 58.74 7.40 -6.34
CA ASP A 365 59.69 7.03 -5.30
C ASP A 365 60.05 5.54 -5.37
N ASP A 366 61.35 5.32 -5.45
CA ASP A 366 62.08 4.07 -5.32
C ASP A 366 62.33 3.75 -3.83
N ASP A 367 62.78 2.53 -3.56
CA ASP A 367 63.27 2.00 -2.27
C ASP A 367 62.19 1.68 -1.21
N SER A 368 62.19 0.53 -0.54
CA SER A 368 63.30 -0.36 -0.20
C SER A 368 62.75 -1.69 0.32
N ALA A 369 63.47 -2.76 -0.02
CA ALA A 369 63.43 -4.03 0.68
C ALA A 369 64.15 -3.91 2.03
N GLU A 370 63.68 -4.61 3.07
CA GLU A 370 64.52 -5.33 4.03
C GLU A 370 63.65 -6.22 4.95
N GLU A 371 64.08 -7.48 5.03
CA GLU A 371 63.90 -8.58 6.01
C GLU A 371 62.56 -8.84 6.74
#